data_AF-A0A352C5J5-F1
#
_entry.id   AF-A0A352C5J5-F1
#
_cell.length_a   1.000
_cell.length_b   1.000
_cell.length_c   1.000
_cell.angle_alpha   90.00
_cell.angle_beta   90.00
_cell.angle_gamma   90.00
#
_symmetry.space_group_name_H-M   'P 1'
#
loop_
_entity.id
_entity.type
_entity.pdbx_description
1 polymer ?
#
loop_
_entity_poly.entity_id
_entity_poly.type
_entity_poly.pdbx_seq_one_letter_code
_entity_poly.pdbx_strand_id
1 'polypeptide(L)'
;SYSLAEKTEITPHGYYDVDCLTIDKNIDAEDVRLSLSYGFSQSVKLQYFETLQESLIEKYTPFITNLSNKGEMYISRNSIRQIIGEILVAKSEMNLISNFLYHPKFFWRHPSLEEYYTLLERYLHIQRRINAINHRLD
;
A
#
# COMPACT_ATOMS: atom_id res chain seq x y z
N SER A 1 -19.40 9.73 -19.02
CA SER A 1 -19.00 10.04 -20.41
C SER A 1 -17.48 10.04 -20.46
N TYR A 2 -16.86 9.04 -21.09
CA TYR A 2 -15.40 9.00 -21.22
C TYR A 2 -14.96 10.06 -22.23
N SER A 3 -14.42 11.18 -21.76
CA SER A 3 -13.77 12.15 -22.65
C SER A 3 -12.48 11.55 -23.17
N LEU A 4 -12.31 11.56 -24.49
CA LEU A 4 -11.02 11.29 -25.12
C LEU A 4 -10.07 12.42 -24.75
N ALA A 5 -9.02 12.12 -23.97
CA ALA A 5 -7.92 13.06 -23.77
C ALA A 5 -6.74 12.66 -24.67
N GLU A 6 -5.99 13.65 -25.14
CA GLU A 6 -4.76 13.47 -25.95
C GLU A 6 -3.57 12.97 -25.10
N LYS A 7 -3.75 12.82 -23.79
CA LYS A 7 -2.70 12.44 -22.85
C LYS A 7 -3.23 11.52 -21.76
N THR A 8 -2.40 10.57 -21.33
CA THR A 8 -2.69 9.76 -20.15
C THR A 8 -2.53 10.60 -18.88
N GLU A 9 -3.61 10.82 -18.14
CA GLU A 9 -3.63 11.68 -16.96
C GLU A 9 -4.69 11.24 -15.94
N ILE A 10 -4.53 11.74 -14.71
CA ILE A 10 -5.48 11.54 -13.63
C ILE A 10 -6.04 12.90 -13.24
N THR A 11 -7.35 13.06 -13.34
CA THR A 11 -8.05 14.32 -13.08
C THR A 11 -9.36 14.08 -12.33
N PRO A 12 -9.81 15.03 -11.50
CA PRO A 12 -11.08 14.89 -10.80
C PRO A 12 -12.25 14.90 -11.79
N HIS A 13 -13.24 14.03 -11.55
CA HIS A 13 -14.46 14.03 -12.33
C HIS A 13 -15.25 15.32 -12.06
N GLY A 14 -15.68 16.02 -13.12
CA GLY A 14 -16.38 17.31 -12.99
C GLY A 14 -17.80 17.25 -12.37
N TYR A 15 -18.23 16.12 -11.81
CA TYR A 15 -19.60 15.95 -11.30
C TYR A 15 -19.67 14.95 -10.14
N TYR A 16 -19.01 13.80 -10.28
CA TYR A 16 -18.90 12.81 -9.22
C TYR A 16 -17.64 13.07 -8.38
N ASP A 17 -17.70 12.75 -7.09
CA ASP A 17 -16.55 12.83 -6.18
C ASP A 17 -15.63 11.62 -6.37
N VAL A 18 -15.06 11.51 -7.56
CA VAL A 18 -14.13 10.45 -7.98
C VAL A 18 -13.09 11.02 -8.93
N ASP A 19 -11.89 10.43 -8.91
CA ASP A 19 -10.86 10.75 -9.89
C ASP A 19 -10.96 9.82 -11.11
N CYS A 20 -10.64 10.37 -12.28
CA CYS A 20 -10.69 9.71 -13.57
C CYS A 20 -9.27 9.51 -14.11
N LEU A 21 -8.91 8.25 -14.37
CA LEU A 21 -7.73 7.90 -15.14
C LEU A 21 -8.11 7.81 -16.62
N THR A 22 -7.56 8.70 -17.44
CA THR A 22 -7.73 8.68 -18.89
C THR A 22 -6.46 8.12 -19.53
N ILE A 23 -6.61 7.27 -20.55
CA ILE A 23 -5.49 6.67 -21.31
C ILE A 23 -5.53 7.22 -22.73
N ASP A 24 -4.39 7.71 -23.22
CA ASP A 24 -4.26 8.18 -24.61
C ASP A 24 -4.57 7.04 -25.60
N LYS A 25 -5.38 7.37 -26.61
CA LYS A 25 -5.80 6.43 -27.65
C LYS A 25 -4.76 6.17 -28.72
N ASN A 26 -3.76 7.04 -28.83
CA ASN A 26 -2.72 6.93 -29.85
C ASN A 26 -1.59 5.99 -29.43
N ILE A 27 -1.61 5.50 -28.19
CA ILE A 27 -0.58 4.63 -27.61
C ILE A 27 -1.15 3.20 -27.51
N ASP A 28 -0.28 2.19 -27.57
CA ASP A 28 -0.67 0.81 -27.31
C ASP A 28 -1.29 0.69 -25.90
N ALA A 29 -2.60 0.52 -25.88
CA ALA A 29 -3.37 0.53 -24.66
C ALA A 29 -3.02 -0.67 -23.75
N GLU A 30 -2.50 -1.77 -24.29
CA GLU A 30 -2.21 -2.97 -23.49
C GLU A 30 -0.98 -2.78 -22.61
N ASP A 31 0.12 -2.30 -23.19
CA ASP A 31 1.37 -2.02 -22.48
C ASP A 31 1.21 -0.90 -21.43
N VAL A 32 0.43 0.14 -21.77
CA VAL A 32 0.11 1.22 -20.82
C VAL A 32 -0.74 0.68 -19.67
N ARG A 33 -1.77 -0.14 -19.95
CA ARG A 33 -2.58 -0.79 -18.90
C ARG A 33 -1.75 -1.70 -18.02
N LEU A 34 -0.79 -2.43 -18.58
CA LEU A 34 0.14 -3.26 -17.81
C LEU A 34 1.01 -2.41 -16.90
N SER A 35 1.58 -1.32 -17.41
CA SER A 35 2.37 -0.36 -16.60
C SER A 35 1.55 0.20 -15.43
N LEU A 36 0.31 0.63 -15.71
CA LEU A 36 -0.61 1.12 -14.68
C LEU A 36 -0.97 0.02 -13.66
N SER A 37 -1.13 -1.23 -14.12
CA SER A 37 -1.44 -2.37 -13.26
C SER A 37 -0.35 -2.65 -12.23
N TYR A 38 0.93 -2.39 -12.53
CA TYR A 38 1.99 -2.46 -11.53
C TYR A 38 1.73 -1.50 -10.36
N GLY A 39 1.42 -0.23 -10.64
CA GLY A 39 1.11 0.76 -9.61
C GLY A 39 -0.10 0.40 -8.76
N PHE A 40 -1.19 -0.07 -9.39
CA PHE A 40 -2.37 -0.56 -8.68
C PHE A 40 -2.05 -1.79 -7.81
N SER A 41 -1.30 -2.76 -8.33
CA SER A 41 -0.96 -3.98 -7.59
C SER A 41 -0.15 -3.67 -6.33
N GLN A 42 0.80 -2.74 -6.40
CA GLN A 42 1.55 -2.28 -5.23
C GLN A 42 0.66 -1.55 -4.23
N SER A 43 -0.26 -0.71 -4.69
CA SER A 43 -1.22 -0.02 -3.82
C SER A 43 -2.11 -0.98 -3.04
N VAL A 44 -2.64 -2.00 -3.72
CA VAL A 44 -3.47 -3.06 -3.09
C VAL A 44 -2.63 -3.87 -2.10
N LYS A 45 -1.39 -4.18 -2.45
CA LYS A 45 -0.49 -4.92 -1.55
C LYS A 45 -0.12 -4.12 -0.31
N LEU A 46 0.10 -2.81 -0.45
CA LEU A 46 0.30 -1.91 0.68
C LEU A 46 -0.93 -1.85 1.58
N GLN A 47 -2.13 -1.75 0.98
CA GLN A 47 -3.38 -1.72 1.73
C GLN A 47 -3.54 -2.95 2.63
N TYR A 48 -3.15 -4.13 2.13
CA TYR A 48 -3.14 -5.35 2.93
C TYR A 48 -2.28 -5.22 4.20
N PHE A 49 -1.06 -4.69 4.08
CA PHE A 49 -0.16 -4.50 5.23
C PHE A 49 -0.63 -3.41 6.18
N GLU A 50 -1.17 -2.31 5.65
CA GLU A 50 -1.78 -1.25 6.46
C GLU A 50 -2.94 -1.79 7.29
N THR A 51 -3.83 -2.58 6.68
CA THR A 51 -4.95 -3.22 7.39
C THR A 51 -4.48 -4.25 8.41
N LEU A 52 -3.48 -5.08 8.08
CA LEU A 52 -2.90 -6.04 9.03
C LEU A 52 -2.33 -5.30 10.25
N GLN A 53 -1.58 -4.23 10.03
CA GLN A 53 -1.00 -3.42 11.09
C GLN A 53 -2.07 -2.75 11.96
N GLU A 54 -3.04 -2.10 11.35
CA GLU A 54 -4.15 -1.44 12.06
C GLU A 54 -4.91 -2.44 12.92
N SER A 55 -5.17 -3.66 12.40
CA SER A 55 -5.86 -4.71 13.15
C SER A 55 -5.09 -5.17 14.40
N LEU A 56 -3.76 -5.24 14.32
CA LEU A 56 -2.92 -5.59 15.48
C LEU A 56 -2.91 -4.46 16.51
N ILE A 57 -2.84 -3.21 16.06
CA ILE A 57 -2.91 -2.04 16.94
C ILE A 57 -4.25 -2.02 17.66
N GLU A 58 -5.37 -2.14 16.95
CA GLU A 58 -6.70 -2.14 17.53
C GLU A 58 -6.87 -3.28 18.54
N LYS A 59 -6.44 -4.49 18.18
CA LYS A 59 -6.53 -5.68 19.03
C LYS A 59 -5.75 -5.54 20.33
N TYR A 60 -4.58 -4.90 20.31
CA TYR A 60 -3.67 -4.87 21.45
C TYR A 60 -3.64 -3.54 22.23
N THR A 61 -4.16 -2.45 21.68
CA THR A 61 -4.25 -1.15 22.36
C THR A 61 -4.93 -1.23 23.73
N PRO A 62 -6.09 -1.89 23.92
CA PRO A 62 -6.75 -1.96 25.23
C PRO A 62 -5.89 -2.61 26.32
N PHE A 63 -5.08 -3.61 25.96
CA PHE A 63 -4.16 -4.26 26.89
C PHE A 63 -3.03 -3.32 27.31
N ILE A 64 -2.43 -2.61 26.34
CA ILE A 64 -1.37 -1.63 26.57
C ILE A 64 -1.89 -0.48 27.43
N THR A 65 -3.08 0.05 27.14
CA THR A 65 -3.71 1.13 27.91
C THR A 65 -4.02 0.70 29.35
N ASN A 66 -4.56 -0.51 29.55
CA ASN A 66 -4.81 -1.02 30.90
C ASN A 66 -3.50 -1.18 31.70
N LEU A 67 -2.47 -1.75 31.07
CA LEU A 67 -1.16 -1.91 31.70
C LEU A 67 -0.55 -0.55 32.08
N SER A 68 -0.64 0.45 31.19
CA SER A 68 -0.15 1.81 31.45
C SER A 68 -0.88 2.52 32.58
N ASN A 69 -2.21 2.34 32.68
CA ASN A 69 -3.04 3.08 33.64
C ASN A 69 -3.10 2.40 35.02
N LYS A 70 -3.10 1.07 35.05
CA LYS A 70 -3.31 0.30 36.29
C LYS A 70 -2.05 -0.40 36.79
N GLY A 71 -1.01 -0.50 35.96
CA GLY A 71 0.21 -1.26 36.28
C GLY A 71 0.01 -2.78 36.27
N GLU A 72 -1.19 -3.26 35.92
CA GLU A 72 -1.55 -4.67 35.90
C GLU A 72 -2.29 -5.03 34.62
N MET A 73 -2.15 -6.29 34.21
CA MET A 73 -2.82 -6.84 33.04
C MET A 73 -3.24 -8.29 33.35
N TYR A 74 -4.54 -8.55 33.29
CA TYR A 74 -5.13 -9.86 33.58
C TYR A 74 -4.97 -10.84 32.41
N ILE A 75 -3.73 -11.07 31.96
CA ILE A 75 -3.42 -12.07 30.92
C ILE A 75 -2.32 -13.01 31.38
N SER A 76 -2.40 -14.26 30.92
CA SER A 76 -1.40 -15.26 31.28
C SER A 76 -0.07 -15.00 30.56
N ARG A 77 1.03 -15.46 31.15
CA ARG A 77 2.36 -15.43 30.51
C ARG A 77 2.37 -16.16 29.16
N ASN A 78 1.59 -17.23 29.04
CA ASN A 78 1.46 -17.97 27.77
C ASN A 78 0.74 -17.14 26.72
N SER A 79 -0.31 -16.41 27.09
CA SER A 79 -1.02 -15.49 26.21
C SER A 79 -0.09 -14.37 25.71
N ILE A 80 0.74 -13.79 26.59
CA ILE A 80 1.75 -12.79 26.19
C ILE A 80 2.69 -13.35 25.11
N ARG A 81 3.16 -14.59 25.29
CA ARG A 81 4.05 -15.23 24.30
C ARG A 81 3.36 -15.45 22.95
N GLN A 82 2.07 -15.80 22.96
CA GLN A 82 1.28 -15.93 21.72
C GLN A 82 1.13 -14.59 21.01
N ILE A 83 0.84 -13.52 21.76
CA ILE A 83 0.75 -12.14 21.23
C ILE A 83 2.08 -11.72 20.59
N ILE A 84 3.20 -11.94 21.28
CA ILE A 84 4.54 -11.66 20.75
C ILE A 84 4.77 -12.47 19.45
N GLY A 85 4.42 -13.75 19.44
CA GLY A 85 4.54 -14.59 18.26
C GLY A 85 3.74 -14.07 17.06
N GLU A 86 2.49 -13.66 17.28
CA GLU A 86 1.63 -13.08 16.23
C GLU A 86 2.24 -11.80 15.65
N ILE A 87 2.72 -10.90 16.50
CA ILE A 87 3.39 -9.66 16.07
C ILE A 87 4.67 -9.96 15.26
N LEU A 88 5.46 -10.94 15.70
CA LEU A 88 6.69 -11.34 14.99
C LEU A 88 6.41 -11.95 13.63
N VAL A 89 5.35 -12.75 13.49
CA VAL A 89 4.90 -13.30 12.21
C VAL A 89 4.51 -12.16 11.27
N ALA A 90 3.66 -11.22 11.72
CA ALA A 90 3.26 -10.08 10.90
C ALA A 90 4.47 -9.22 10.45
N LYS A 91 5.41 -8.94 11.36
CA LYS A 91 6.65 -8.22 11.03
C LYS A 91 7.50 -8.99 10.01
N SER A 92 7.60 -10.32 10.13
CA SER A 92 8.34 -11.14 9.17
C SER A 92 7.69 -11.14 7.79
N GLU A 93 6.36 -11.24 7.71
CA GLU A 93 5.64 -11.21 6.43
C GLU A 93 5.80 -9.87 5.70
N MET A 94 5.72 -8.76 6.44
CA MET A 94 5.99 -7.42 5.91
C MET A 94 7.42 -7.31 5.35
N ASN A 95 8.42 -7.80 6.08
CA ASN A 95 9.81 -7.79 5.63
C ASN A 95 10.04 -8.65 4.38
N LEU A 96 9.48 -9.86 4.32
CA LEU A 96 9.69 -10.79 3.22
C LEU A 96 9.14 -10.26 1.89
N ILE A 97 8.00 -9.59 1.92
CA ILE A 97 7.29 -9.14 0.73
C ILE A 97 7.59 -7.67 0.41
N SER A 98 8.35 -6.96 1.26
CA SER A 98 8.84 -5.60 0.98
C SER A 98 9.59 -5.50 -0.36
N ASN A 99 10.22 -6.59 -0.81
CA ASN A 99 10.86 -6.67 -2.13
C ASN A 99 9.90 -6.40 -3.31
N PHE A 100 8.61 -6.69 -3.14
CA PHE A 100 7.58 -6.43 -4.14
C PHE A 100 7.25 -4.94 -4.29
N LEU A 101 7.59 -4.14 -3.30
CA LEU A 101 7.39 -2.69 -3.28
C LEU A 101 8.55 -1.92 -3.93
N TYR A 102 9.59 -2.62 -4.39
CA TYR A 102 10.63 -2.01 -5.19
C TYR A 102 10.16 -1.72 -6.61
N HIS A 103 10.88 -0.81 -7.26
CA HIS A 103 10.69 -0.46 -8.66
C HIS A 103 10.65 -1.71 -9.55
N PRO A 104 9.58 -1.94 -10.34
CA PRO A 104 9.44 -3.16 -11.12
C PRO A 104 10.51 -3.31 -12.21
N LYS A 105 11.21 -4.45 -12.23
CA LYS A 105 12.26 -4.76 -13.23
C LYS A 105 11.76 -4.77 -14.67
N PHE A 106 10.45 -4.86 -14.87
CA PHE A 106 9.81 -4.73 -16.18
C PHE A 106 10.25 -3.46 -16.92
N PHE A 107 10.33 -2.33 -16.21
CA PHE A 107 10.69 -1.04 -16.82
C PHE A 107 12.15 -0.95 -17.27
N TRP A 108 13.04 -1.84 -16.78
CA TRP A 108 14.42 -1.90 -17.29
C TRP A 108 14.49 -2.30 -18.76
N ARG A 109 13.50 -3.05 -19.25
CA ARG A 109 13.37 -3.42 -20.67
C ARG A 109 12.39 -2.52 -21.42
N HIS A 110 11.49 -1.85 -20.69
CA HIS A 110 10.44 -1.00 -21.24
C HIS A 110 10.45 0.41 -20.60
N PRO A 111 11.55 1.19 -20.74
CA PRO A 111 11.71 2.45 -20.03
C PRO A 111 10.68 3.51 -20.45
N SER A 112 10.16 3.45 -21.69
CA SER A 112 9.10 4.34 -22.17
C SER A 112 7.78 4.16 -21.41
N LEU A 113 7.55 3.01 -20.79
CA LEU A 113 6.33 2.73 -20.03
C LEU A 113 6.42 3.17 -18.57
N GLU A 114 7.61 3.50 -18.08
CA GLU A 114 7.88 3.84 -16.68
C GLU A 114 7.11 5.10 -16.23
N GLU A 115 6.85 6.02 -17.16
CA GLU A 115 6.13 7.25 -16.87
C GLU A 115 4.69 6.99 -16.36
N TYR A 116 4.00 5.98 -16.89
CA TYR A 116 2.64 5.63 -16.50
C TYR A 116 2.60 4.98 -15.12
N TYR A 117 3.58 4.14 -14.80
CA TYR A 117 3.76 3.60 -13.46
C TYR A 117 4.05 4.72 -12.47
N THR A 118 5.01 5.60 -12.79
CA THR A 118 5.42 6.72 -11.93
C THR A 118 4.26 7.69 -11.68
N LEU A 119 3.39 7.91 -12.67
CA LEU A 119 2.16 8.69 -12.54
C LEU A 119 1.27 8.12 -11.41
N LEU A 120 0.98 6.82 -11.45
CA LEU A 120 0.17 6.16 -10.41
C LEU A 120 0.91 6.06 -9.08
N GLU A 121 2.20 5.77 -9.08
CA GLU A 121 3.00 5.69 -7.86
C GLU A 121 2.92 6.97 -7.04
N ARG A 122 3.03 8.11 -7.72
CA ARG A 122 2.91 9.45 -7.11
C ARG A 122 1.48 9.73 -6.65
N TYR A 123 0.50 9.47 -7.52
CA TYR A 123 -0.91 9.72 -7.23
C TYR A 123 -1.42 8.87 -6.06
N LEU A 124 -1.04 7.60 -5.98
CA LEU A 124 -1.40 6.67 -4.90
C LEU A 124 -0.47 6.78 -3.67
N HIS A 125 0.47 7.72 -3.69
CA HIS A 125 1.41 8.02 -2.61
C HIS A 125 2.18 6.80 -2.08
N ILE A 126 2.56 5.89 -2.97
CA ILE A 126 3.17 4.59 -2.64
C ILE A 126 4.38 4.75 -1.71
N GLN A 127 5.35 5.60 -2.05
CA GLN A 127 6.55 5.79 -1.23
C GLN A 127 6.24 6.35 0.17
N ARG A 128 5.27 7.27 0.28
CA ARG A 128 4.85 7.84 1.56
C ARG A 128 4.20 6.75 2.44
N ARG A 129 3.37 5.90 1.86
CA ARG A 129 2.71 4.78 2.55
C ARG A 129 3.73 3.74 3.04
N ILE A 130 4.72 3.39 2.21
CA ILE A 130 5.85 2.55 2.60
C ILE A 130 6.56 3.11 3.84
N ASN A 131 6.91 4.40 3.80
CA ASN A 131 7.61 5.05 4.90
C ASN A 131 6.76 5.07 6.18
N ALA A 132 5.44 5.26 6.06
CA ALA A 132 4.53 5.26 7.21
C ALA A 132 4.43 3.88 7.87
N ILE A 133 4.37 2.79 7.08
CA ILE A 133 4.37 1.42 7.59
C ILE A 133 5.69 1.14 8.33
N ASN A 134 6.83 1.46 7.71
CA ASN A 134 8.15 1.25 8.30
C ASN A 134 8.34 2.03 9.60
N HIS A 135 7.95 3.30 9.65
CA HIS A 135 8.09 4.12 10.86
C HIS A 135 7.29 3.60 12.05
N ARG A 136 6.16 2.92 11.80
CA ARG A 136 5.33 2.33 12.86
C ARG A 136 5.79 0.91 13.27
N LEU A 137 6.73 0.31 12.55
CA LEU A 137 7.32 -1.01 12.85
C LEU A 137 8.61 -0.95 13.69
N ASP A 138 9.25 0.22 13.70
CA ASP A 138 10.43 0.56 14.51
C ASP A 138 10.02 1.15 15.87
#